data_AF-I4KAH2-F1
#
_entry.id   AF-I4KAH2-F1
#
_cell.length_a   1.000
_cell.length_b   1.000
_cell.length_c   1.000
_cell.angle_alpha   90.00
_cell.angle_beta   90.00
_cell.angle_gamma   90.00
#
_symmetry.space_group_name_H-M   'P 1'
#
loop_
_entity.id
_entity.type
_entity.pdbx_description
1 polymer ?
#
loop_
_entity_poly.entity_id
_entity_poly.type
_entity_poly.pdbx_seq_one_letter_code
_entity_poly.pdbx_strand_id
1 'polypeptide(L)'
;MSQKVLRLPRNEAGRDFVVGDIHFKTIDLHKGLLKLGFDKTIDRVIGVGDLIDRGPGVLDGLKLLGEPWFFAVQGNHEQMLINAYRENPSARYVAHGAGWWSTIADESKEMVIGKLESLPTVIEIESPRGLVGVVHADVPAGMSWVEFTLDISIPAVEEIALWGRERIKKHHREGVKGVWRVCTGHTWTPEPVRLGNVLALDCTGGGEGPLAVYCVQADTIYVEGRPVSLDQSEAVTELLDELEQALGHLKATTNANKLIESQRLSHEADELARRVNTTWQTLRSEIGESQKLLNALHGLSLLTGERREAKLEELKFKHAGTQIEGLLSRLLD
;
A
#
# COMPACT_ATOMS: atom_id res chain seq x y z
N MET A 1 -8.88 -28.32 6.29
CA MET A 1 -8.35 -27.53 5.16
C MET A 1 -8.43 -26.07 5.58
N SER A 2 -7.31 -25.34 5.55
CA SER A 2 -7.32 -23.90 5.82
C SER A 2 -8.23 -23.20 4.82
N GLN A 3 -9.04 -22.25 5.31
CA GLN A 3 -9.93 -21.48 4.45
C GLN A 3 -9.08 -20.47 3.66
N LYS A 4 -8.90 -20.71 2.35
CA LYS A 4 -8.07 -19.87 1.47
C LYS A 4 -8.56 -18.42 1.37
N VAL A 5 -9.87 -18.19 1.53
CA VAL A 5 -10.49 -16.87 1.45
C VAL A 5 -11.25 -16.56 2.74
N LEU A 6 -10.77 -15.58 3.51
CA LEU A 6 -11.46 -15.06 4.68
C LEU A 6 -12.28 -13.82 4.31
N ARG A 7 -13.55 -13.80 4.71
CA ARG A 7 -14.45 -12.65 4.46
C ARG A 7 -14.70 -11.92 5.75
N LEU A 8 -14.37 -10.63 5.75
CA LEU A 8 -14.61 -9.72 6.85
C LEU A 8 -15.83 -8.86 6.51
N PRO A 9 -16.90 -8.93 7.31
CA PRO A 9 -18.04 -8.05 7.11
C PRO A 9 -17.59 -6.60 7.35
N ARG A 10 -18.40 -5.67 6.85
CA ARG A 10 -18.16 -4.24 7.02
C ARG A 10 -17.98 -3.89 8.49
N ASN A 11 -16.92 -3.13 8.79
CA ASN A 11 -16.75 -2.55 10.12
C ASN A 11 -17.67 -1.33 10.26
N GLU A 12 -18.79 -1.50 10.95
CA GLU A 12 -19.79 -0.44 11.18
C GLU A 12 -19.43 0.43 12.40
N ALA A 13 -18.55 -0.03 13.29
CA ALA A 13 -18.20 0.66 14.54
C ALA A 13 -16.86 1.39 14.50
N GLY A 14 -15.91 0.89 13.70
CA GLY A 14 -14.55 1.45 13.57
C GLY A 14 -14.04 1.42 12.14
N ARG A 15 -12.72 1.38 12.01
CA ARG A 15 -11.99 1.48 10.75
C ARG A 15 -11.16 0.23 10.50
N ASP A 16 -10.92 -0.03 9.23
CA ASP A 16 -10.06 -1.11 8.75
C ASP A 16 -8.80 -0.52 8.12
N PHE A 17 -7.65 -0.97 8.61
CA PHE A 17 -6.34 -0.53 8.17
C PHE A 17 -5.61 -1.67 7.49
N VAL A 18 -5.36 -1.57 6.20
CA VAL A 18 -4.53 -2.53 5.47
C VAL A 18 -3.08 -2.04 5.50
N VAL A 19 -2.16 -2.87 6.00
CA VAL A 19 -0.74 -2.51 6.12
C VAL A 19 0.11 -3.37 5.18
N GLY A 20 1.13 -2.72 4.57
CA GLY A 20 2.16 -3.39 3.78
C GLY A 20 2.99 -4.41 4.59
N ASP A 21 3.99 -5.01 3.95
CA ASP A 21 4.88 -6.03 4.54
C ASP A 21 5.45 -5.53 5.88
N ILE A 22 5.25 -6.29 6.96
CA ILE A 22 5.61 -5.83 8.31
C ILE A 22 7.03 -6.24 8.64
N HIS A 23 7.45 -7.46 8.27
CA HIS A 23 8.78 -8.01 8.55
C HIS A 23 9.24 -7.73 10.00
N PHE A 24 8.42 -8.09 11.00
CA PHE A 24 8.67 -7.85 12.42
C PHE A 24 8.95 -6.38 12.84
N LYS A 25 8.61 -5.38 12.02
CA LYS A 25 8.68 -3.94 12.39
C LYS A 25 7.50 -3.53 13.26
N THR A 26 7.22 -4.27 14.33
CA THR A 26 6.06 -4.06 15.21
C THR A 26 6.08 -2.71 15.90
N ILE A 27 7.26 -2.19 16.26
CA ILE A 27 7.41 -0.84 16.83
C ILE A 27 6.92 0.21 15.82
N ASP A 28 7.30 0.09 14.55
CA ASP A 28 6.90 1.03 13.49
C ASP A 28 5.40 0.91 13.21
N LEU A 29 4.86 -0.32 13.21
CA LEU A 29 3.42 -0.57 13.10
C LEU A 29 2.66 0.16 14.20
N HIS A 30 3.01 -0.07 15.47
CA HIS A 30 2.33 0.55 16.60
C HIS A 30 2.48 2.08 16.61
N LYS A 31 3.65 2.63 16.23
CA LYS A 31 3.83 4.08 16.06
C LYS A 31 2.93 4.65 14.96
N GLY A 32 2.82 3.96 13.83
CA GLY A 32 1.93 4.33 12.73
C GLY A 32 0.47 4.35 13.16
N LEU A 33 0.01 3.25 13.77
CA LEU A 33 -1.35 3.11 14.29
C LEU A 33 -1.68 4.17 15.35
N LEU A 34 -0.74 4.47 16.26
CA LEU A 34 -0.91 5.53 17.26
C LEU A 34 -1.13 6.90 16.61
N LYS A 35 -0.35 7.25 15.58
CA LYS A 35 -0.52 8.51 14.84
C LYS A 35 -1.86 8.59 14.10
N LEU A 36 -2.43 7.46 13.71
CA LEU A 36 -3.75 7.36 13.07
C LEU A 36 -4.91 7.31 14.08
N GLY A 37 -4.60 7.37 15.38
CA GLY A 37 -5.57 7.26 16.45
C GLY A 37 -6.28 5.91 16.47
N PHE A 38 -5.55 4.82 16.16
CA PHE A 38 -6.09 3.47 16.14
C PHE A 38 -6.65 3.05 17.52
N ASP A 39 -7.86 2.51 17.51
CA ASP A 39 -8.54 1.95 18.68
C ASP A 39 -8.73 0.44 18.52
N LYS A 40 -7.92 -0.35 19.23
CA LYS A 40 -7.96 -1.82 19.20
C LYS A 40 -9.30 -2.46 19.61
N THR A 41 -10.24 -1.68 20.15
CA THR A 41 -11.56 -2.19 20.57
C THR A 41 -12.59 -2.17 19.44
N ILE A 42 -12.38 -1.32 18.42
CA ILE A 42 -13.33 -1.12 17.31
C ILE A 42 -12.67 -1.18 15.93
N ASP A 43 -11.38 -0.87 15.83
CA ASP A 43 -10.63 -0.89 14.58
C ASP A 43 -9.97 -2.27 14.34
N ARG A 44 -9.72 -2.59 13.07
CA ARG A 44 -9.01 -3.80 12.63
C ARG A 44 -7.78 -3.45 11.81
N VAL A 45 -6.73 -4.26 11.91
CA VAL A 45 -5.55 -4.22 11.06
C VAL A 45 -5.50 -5.48 10.21
N ILE A 46 -5.23 -5.33 8.93
CA ILE A 46 -5.13 -6.40 7.96
C ILE A 46 -3.75 -6.31 7.28
N GLY A 47 -2.85 -7.24 7.57
CA GLY A 47 -1.54 -7.33 6.91
C GLY A 47 -1.64 -7.99 5.54
N VAL A 48 -0.88 -7.47 4.56
CA VAL A 48 -0.71 -8.09 3.24
C VAL A 48 0.20 -9.33 3.25
N GLY A 49 0.53 -9.88 4.42
CA GLY A 49 1.50 -10.98 4.56
C GLY A 49 2.91 -10.49 4.85
N ASP A 50 3.89 -11.41 4.82
CA ASP A 50 5.28 -11.12 5.16
C ASP A 50 5.39 -10.41 6.52
N LEU A 51 4.71 -10.98 7.51
CA LEU A 51 4.79 -10.54 8.90
C LEU A 51 6.14 -10.90 9.51
N ILE A 52 6.69 -12.06 9.12
CA ILE A 52 7.92 -12.61 9.67
C ILE A 52 9.17 -12.15 8.90
N ASP A 53 10.33 -12.53 9.43
CA ASP A 53 11.66 -12.30 8.87
C ASP A 53 12.14 -10.83 8.90
N ARG A 54 13.46 -10.68 8.73
CA ARG A 54 14.24 -9.44 8.51
C ARG A 54 14.25 -8.39 9.63
N GLY A 55 13.13 -8.08 10.27
CA GLY A 55 13.08 -7.07 11.33
C GLY A 55 13.28 -7.62 12.75
N PRO A 56 13.38 -6.70 13.73
CA PRO A 56 13.86 -7.03 15.07
C PRO A 56 12.78 -7.57 16.03
N GLY A 57 11.50 -7.27 15.78
CA GLY A 57 10.39 -7.52 16.72
C GLY A 57 9.79 -8.92 16.66
N VAL A 58 10.62 -9.98 16.72
CA VAL A 58 10.20 -11.38 16.51
C VAL A 58 9.05 -11.80 17.44
N LEU A 59 9.23 -11.67 18.75
CA LEU A 59 8.23 -12.12 19.73
C LEU A 59 6.93 -11.32 19.63
N ASP A 60 7.03 -10.00 19.48
CA ASP A 60 5.84 -9.15 19.37
C ASP A 60 5.12 -9.35 18.04
N GLY A 61 5.84 -9.65 16.97
CA GLY A 61 5.26 -10.00 15.67
C GLY A 61 4.46 -11.29 15.74
N LEU A 62 5.00 -12.33 16.38
CA LEU A 62 4.27 -13.58 16.58
C LEU A 62 3.05 -13.40 17.50
N LYS A 63 3.09 -12.50 18.49
CA LYS A 63 1.92 -12.18 19.32
C LYS A 63 0.78 -11.55 18.52
N LEU A 64 1.06 -10.77 17.48
CA LEU A 64 0.02 -10.18 16.63
C LEU A 64 -0.92 -11.24 16.04
N LEU A 65 -0.42 -12.43 15.71
CA LEU A 65 -1.23 -13.55 15.20
C LEU A 65 -2.28 -14.06 16.20
N GLY A 66 -2.21 -13.64 17.47
CA GLY A 66 -3.20 -13.95 18.51
C GLY A 66 -4.10 -12.77 18.89
N GLU A 67 -3.87 -11.58 18.34
CA GLU A 67 -4.64 -10.38 18.67
C GLU A 67 -5.97 -10.36 17.91
N PRO A 68 -7.11 -10.08 18.57
CA PRO A 68 -8.44 -10.15 17.93
C PRO A 68 -8.69 -9.06 16.89
N TRP A 69 -7.91 -7.98 16.94
CA TRP A 69 -7.98 -6.85 16.00
C TRP A 69 -7.02 -7.02 14.81
N PHE A 70 -6.18 -8.06 14.79
CA PHE A 70 -5.17 -8.26 13.76
C PHE A 70 -5.49 -9.47 12.87
N PHE A 71 -5.48 -9.24 11.57
CA PHE A 71 -5.66 -10.24 10.52
C PHE A 71 -4.47 -10.13 9.56
N ALA A 72 -4.15 -11.19 8.85
CA ALA A 72 -3.15 -11.14 7.79
C ALA A 72 -3.45 -12.21 6.74
N VAL A 73 -3.09 -11.94 5.48
CA VAL A 73 -2.93 -13.00 4.50
C VAL A 73 -1.58 -13.69 4.68
N GLN A 74 -1.45 -14.91 4.18
CA GLN A 74 -0.18 -15.62 4.13
C GLN A 74 0.73 -14.99 3.06
N GLY A 75 1.94 -14.59 3.44
CA GLY A 75 2.97 -14.11 2.51
C GLY A 75 3.88 -15.21 2.00
N ASN A 76 4.79 -14.86 1.09
CA ASN A 76 5.74 -15.83 0.56
C ASN A 76 6.80 -16.21 1.59
N HIS A 77 7.14 -15.32 2.52
CA HIS A 77 8.04 -15.64 3.63
C HIS A 77 7.43 -16.67 4.58
N GLU A 78 6.15 -16.52 4.96
CA GLU A 78 5.45 -17.55 5.74
C GLU A 78 5.43 -18.90 5.00
N GLN A 79 5.08 -18.90 3.71
CA GLN A 79 5.02 -20.14 2.91
C GLN A 79 6.38 -20.85 2.83
N MET A 80 7.47 -20.12 2.64
CA MET A 80 8.81 -20.70 2.59
C MET A 80 9.21 -21.35 3.92
N LEU A 81 8.93 -20.69 5.05
CA LEU A 81 9.23 -21.24 6.37
C LEU A 81 8.39 -22.49 6.67
N ILE A 82 7.10 -22.45 6.35
CA ILE A 82 6.19 -23.61 6.48
C ILE A 82 6.74 -24.78 5.67
N ASN A 83 7.05 -24.58 4.39
CA ASN A 83 7.54 -25.63 3.51
C ASN A 83 8.84 -26.24 4.05
N ALA A 84 9.81 -25.41 4.44
CA ALA A 84 11.08 -25.88 4.99
C ALA A 84 10.89 -26.71 6.26
N TYR A 85 10.01 -26.27 7.16
CA TYR A 85 9.74 -27.01 8.40
C TYR A 85 8.99 -28.32 8.14
N ARG A 86 8.03 -28.35 7.21
CA ARG A 86 7.27 -29.56 6.86
C ARG A 86 8.11 -30.58 6.10
N GLU A 87 9.06 -30.12 5.29
CA GLU A 87 10.02 -31.00 4.61
C GLU A 87 10.99 -31.64 5.61
N ASN A 88 11.55 -30.86 6.53
CA ASN A 88 12.43 -31.38 7.56
C ASN A 88 12.41 -30.51 8.84
N PRO A 89 11.64 -30.90 9.88
CA PRO A 89 11.55 -30.14 11.14
C PRO A 89 12.88 -29.98 11.89
N SER A 90 13.83 -30.90 11.65
CA SER A 90 15.16 -30.89 12.26
C SER A 90 16.19 -30.07 11.50
N ALA A 91 15.89 -29.68 10.26
CA ALA A 91 16.80 -28.87 9.47
C ALA A 91 16.82 -27.42 9.98
N ARG A 92 18.03 -26.84 10.01
CA ARG A 92 18.18 -25.42 10.29
C ARG A 92 17.78 -24.60 9.06
N TYR A 93 16.76 -23.75 9.21
CA TYR A 93 16.35 -22.78 8.20
C TYR A 93 16.77 -21.36 8.61
N VAL A 94 17.53 -20.68 7.75
CA VAL A 94 18.02 -19.29 7.97
C VAL A 94 17.98 -18.46 6.68
N ALA A 95 17.45 -19.02 5.59
CA ALA A 95 17.38 -18.33 4.30
C ALA A 95 16.40 -17.15 4.36
N HIS A 96 16.54 -16.21 3.42
CA HIS A 96 15.62 -15.09 3.24
C HIS A 96 15.32 -14.23 4.49
N GLY A 97 16.22 -14.21 5.48
CA GLY A 97 16.04 -13.41 6.70
C GLY A 97 15.39 -14.15 7.86
N ALA A 98 15.19 -15.47 7.74
CA ALA A 98 14.64 -16.32 8.79
C ALA A 98 15.65 -16.70 9.89
N GLY A 99 16.69 -15.89 10.12
CA GLY A 99 17.70 -16.14 11.17
C GLY A 99 17.11 -16.29 12.57
N TRP A 100 16.01 -15.57 12.83
CA TRP A 100 15.23 -15.64 14.07
C TRP A 100 14.65 -17.02 14.35
N TRP A 101 14.42 -17.86 13.33
CA TRP A 101 13.80 -19.16 13.53
C TRP A 101 14.64 -20.07 14.43
N SER A 102 15.97 -19.88 14.42
CA SER A 102 16.89 -20.60 15.30
C SER A 102 16.82 -20.19 16.77
N THR A 103 16.15 -19.07 17.09
CA THR A 103 15.97 -18.61 18.47
C THR A 103 14.66 -19.10 19.09
N ILE A 104 13.78 -19.70 18.30
CA ILE A 104 12.52 -20.31 18.76
C ILE A 104 12.81 -21.69 19.31
N ALA A 105 12.31 -21.96 20.53
CA ALA A 105 12.41 -23.26 21.17
C ALA A 105 11.70 -24.34 20.35
N ASP A 106 12.29 -25.53 20.23
CA ASP A 106 11.80 -26.60 19.35
C ASP A 106 10.36 -27.01 19.66
N GLU A 107 10.00 -27.05 20.94
CA GLU A 107 8.65 -27.34 21.43
C GLU A 107 7.61 -26.29 21.02
N SER A 108 8.03 -25.08 20.67
CA SER A 108 7.16 -23.98 20.23
C SER A 108 7.02 -23.90 18.71
N LYS A 109 7.93 -24.53 17.95
CA LYS A 109 7.96 -24.40 16.49
C LYS A 109 6.69 -24.89 15.81
N GLU A 110 6.18 -26.06 16.21
CA GLU A 110 4.96 -26.63 15.64
C GLU A 110 3.74 -25.69 15.84
N MET A 111 3.65 -25.04 17.01
CA MET A 111 2.59 -24.07 17.27
C MET A 111 2.71 -22.83 16.38
N VAL A 112 3.93 -22.30 16.19
CA VAL A 112 4.16 -21.15 15.30
C VAL A 112 3.80 -21.52 13.86
N ILE A 113 4.26 -22.67 13.37
CA ILE A 113 3.94 -23.14 12.01
C ILE A 113 2.44 -23.33 11.84
N GLY A 114 1.76 -23.97 12.79
CA GLY A 114 0.31 -24.13 12.74
C GLY A 114 -0.45 -22.80 12.71
N LYS A 115 0.07 -21.75 13.37
CA LYS A 115 -0.49 -20.39 13.26
C LYS A 115 -0.27 -19.78 11.88
N LEU A 116 0.92 -19.89 11.31
CA LEU A 116 1.22 -19.38 9.98
C LEU A 116 0.40 -20.12 8.89
N GLU A 117 0.23 -21.43 9.02
CA GLU A 117 -0.60 -22.26 8.11
C GLU A 117 -2.10 -21.93 8.19
N SER A 118 -2.54 -21.35 9.31
CA SER A 118 -3.94 -20.95 9.50
C SER A 118 -4.30 -19.64 8.79
N LEU A 119 -3.30 -18.89 8.30
CA LEU A 119 -3.52 -17.65 7.57
C LEU A 119 -4.22 -17.95 6.22
N PRO A 120 -5.24 -17.16 5.84
CA PRO A 120 -5.84 -17.24 4.51
C PRO A 120 -4.89 -16.72 3.44
N THR A 121 -5.05 -17.14 2.19
CA THR A 121 -4.32 -16.58 1.04
C THR A 121 -4.91 -15.24 0.61
N VAL A 122 -6.22 -15.06 0.80
CA VAL A 122 -6.96 -13.85 0.43
C VAL A 122 -7.88 -13.42 1.56
N ILE A 123 -7.94 -12.10 1.80
CA ILE A 123 -8.96 -11.49 2.66
C ILE A 123 -9.84 -10.58 1.81
N GLU A 124 -11.15 -10.64 2.03
CA GLU A 124 -12.13 -9.72 1.46
C GLU A 124 -12.73 -8.87 2.57
N ILE A 125 -12.77 -7.55 2.39
CA ILE A 125 -13.32 -6.58 3.33
C ILE A 125 -14.50 -5.89 2.66
N GLU A 126 -15.69 -6.01 3.23
CA GLU A 126 -16.84 -5.25 2.74
C GLU A 126 -16.72 -3.76 3.12
N SER A 127 -16.95 -2.87 2.17
CA SER A 127 -16.97 -1.42 2.40
C SER A 127 -18.14 -0.75 1.64
N PRO A 128 -18.55 0.47 2.03
CA PRO A 128 -19.57 1.23 1.30
C PRO A 128 -19.25 1.49 -0.18
N ARG A 129 -17.96 1.50 -0.54
CA ARG A 129 -17.49 1.74 -1.91
C ARG A 129 -17.40 0.46 -2.75
N GLY A 130 -17.71 -0.68 -2.13
CA GLY A 130 -17.52 -2.01 -2.70
C GLY A 130 -16.47 -2.82 -1.96
N LEU A 131 -16.19 -4.01 -2.47
CA LEU A 131 -15.28 -4.97 -1.84
C LEU A 131 -13.83 -4.48 -1.90
N VAL A 132 -13.09 -4.56 -0.80
CA VAL A 132 -11.64 -4.39 -0.79
C VAL A 132 -10.99 -5.76 -0.65
N GLY A 133 -10.20 -6.14 -1.63
CA GLY A 133 -9.42 -7.37 -1.63
C GLY A 133 -8.03 -7.14 -1.05
N VAL A 134 -7.54 -8.11 -0.29
CA VAL A 134 -6.16 -8.14 0.21
C VAL A 134 -5.54 -9.47 -0.20
N VAL A 135 -4.40 -9.39 -0.88
CA VAL A 135 -3.60 -10.54 -1.34
C VAL A 135 -2.13 -10.15 -1.27
N HIS A 136 -1.23 -11.10 -1.04
CA HIS A 136 0.16 -10.78 -0.79
C HIS A 136 0.87 -10.11 -1.97
N ALA A 137 0.83 -10.68 -3.17
CA ALA A 137 1.66 -10.22 -4.27
C ALA A 137 0.86 -9.63 -5.44
N ASP A 138 0.02 -10.41 -6.13
CA ASP A 138 -0.70 -9.93 -7.32
C ASP A 138 -1.94 -10.77 -7.66
N VAL A 139 -2.76 -10.24 -8.56
CA VAL A 139 -3.86 -10.95 -9.25
C VAL A 139 -3.48 -11.15 -10.71
N PRO A 140 -3.66 -12.36 -11.29
CA PRO A 140 -3.34 -12.62 -12.70
C PRO A 140 -3.97 -11.59 -13.66
N ALA A 141 -3.20 -11.17 -14.67
CA ALA A 141 -3.67 -10.17 -15.63
C ALA A 141 -4.91 -10.65 -16.40
N GLY A 142 -5.90 -9.76 -16.54
CA GLY A 142 -7.17 -10.05 -17.23
C GLY A 142 -8.21 -10.84 -16.40
N MET A 143 -7.83 -11.38 -15.24
CA MET A 143 -8.74 -12.11 -14.35
C MET A 143 -9.55 -11.13 -13.48
N SER A 144 -10.84 -11.38 -13.30
CA SER A 144 -11.68 -10.65 -12.34
C SER A 144 -11.43 -11.11 -10.90
N TRP A 145 -11.82 -10.30 -9.92
CA TRP A 145 -11.67 -10.65 -8.51
C TRP A 145 -12.48 -11.90 -8.11
N VAL A 146 -13.66 -12.09 -8.71
CA VAL A 146 -14.52 -13.26 -8.45
C VAL A 146 -13.88 -14.52 -9.01
N GLU A 147 -13.36 -14.48 -10.24
CA GLU A 147 -12.63 -15.62 -10.82
C GLU A 147 -11.38 -15.93 -9.98
N PHE A 148 -10.61 -14.91 -9.59
CA PHE A 148 -9.42 -15.05 -8.78
C PHE A 148 -9.68 -15.77 -7.45
N THR A 149 -10.74 -15.38 -6.73
CA THR A 149 -11.07 -15.98 -5.42
C THR A 149 -11.63 -17.39 -5.53
N LEU A 150 -12.32 -17.74 -6.63
CA LEU A 150 -12.76 -19.10 -6.90
C LEU A 150 -11.58 -20.01 -7.27
N ASP A 151 -10.65 -19.50 -8.06
CA ASP A 151 -9.52 -20.25 -8.62
C ASP A 151 -8.25 -20.19 -7.75
N ILE A 152 -8.28 -19.52 -6.59
CA ILE A 152 -7.10 -19.34 -5.72
C ILE A 152 -6.44 -20.65 -5.27
N SER A 153 -7.17 -21.77 -5.31
CA SER A 153 -6.63 -23.10 -4.98
C SER A 153 -5.89 -23.76 -6.16
N ILE A 154 -5.91 -23.15 -7.35
CA ILE A 154 -5.14 -23.61 -8.50
C ILE A 154 -3.68 -23.17 -8.30
N PRO A 155 -2.69 -24.08 -8.37
CA PRO A 155 -1.29 -23.77 -8.07
C PRO A 155 -0.71 -22.57 -8.83
N ALA A 156 -1.05 -22.42 -10.12
CA ALA A 156 -0.58 -21.29 -10.93
C ALA A 156 -1.15 -19.94 -10.48
N VAL A 157 -2.39 -19.92 -9.95
CA VAL A 157 -3.02 -18.72 -9.42
C VAL A 157 -2.44 -18.38 -8.05
N GLU A 158 -2.26 -19.39 -7.19
CA GLU A 158 -1.61 -19.24 -5.89
C GLU A 158 -0.17 -18.75 -6.01
N GLU A 159 0.58 -19.24 -7.00
CA GLU A 159 1.95 -18.79 -7.29
C GLU A 159 1.97 -17.29 -7.60
N ILE A 160 1.04 -16.79 -8.43
CA ILE A 160 0.94 -15.35 -8.70
C ILE A 160 0.48 -14.57 -7.46
N ALA A 161 -0.43 -15.13 -6.66
CA ALA A 161 -0.91 -14.52 -5.43
C ALA A 161 0.20 -14.32 -4.39
N LEU A 162 1.22 -15.19 -4.39
CA LEU A 162 2.35 -15.14 -3.45
C LEU A 162 3.63 -14.52 -4.04
N TRP A 163 3.85 -14.58 -5.36
CA TRP A 163 5.13 -14.23 -5.97
C TRP A 163 5.03 -13.26 -7.16
N GLY A 164 3.81 -12.87 -7.55
CA GLY A 164 3.58 -11.97 -8.67
C GLY A 164 4.27 -10.61 -8.50
N ARG A 165 5.03 -10.18 -9.51
CA ARG A 165 5.69 -8.85 -9.53
C ARG A 165 5.45 -8.04 -10.80
N GLU A 166 4.82 -8.67 -11.80
CA GLU A 166 4.81 -8.14 -13.16
C GLU A 166 3.99 -6.87 -13.27
N ARG A 167 2.85 -6.77 -12.56
CA ARG A 167 2.04 -5.55 -12.55
C ARG A 167 2.83 -4.33 -12.13
N ILE A 168 3.58 -4.43 -11.03
CA ILE A 168 4.36 -3.32 -10.47
C ILE A 168 5.59 -3.05 -11.34
N LYS A 169 6.35 -4.09 -11.72
CA LYS A 169 7.55 -3.92 -12.57
C LYS A 169 7.24 -3.27 -13.91
N LYS A 170 6.18 -3.72 -14.58
CA LYS A 170 5.78 -3.23 -15.91
C LYS A 170 4.78 -2.08 -15.85
N HIS A 171 4.40 -1.63 -14.66
CA HIS A 171 3.42 -0.55 -14.45
C HIS A 171 2.10 -0.84 -15.18
N HIS A 172 1.62 -2.08 -15.12
CA HIS A 172 0.32 -2.45 -15.68
C HIS A 172 -0.79 -1.80 -14.84
N ARG A 173 -1.45 -0.79 -15.42
CA ARG A 173 -2.52 -0.01 -14.76
C ARG A 173 -3.92 -0.58 -14.95
N GLU A 174 -4.06 -1.68 -15.69
CA GLU A 174 -5.35 -2.34 -15.84
C GLU A 174 -5.85 -2.83 -14.48
N GLY A 175 -6.99 -2.31 -14.04
CA GLY A 175 -7.59 -2.68 -12.77
C GLY A 175 -8.17 -4.10 -12.77
N VAL A 176 -8.42 -4.61 -11.57
CA VAL A 176 -9.11 -5.88 -11.35
C VAL A 176 -10.62 -5.63 -11.29
N LYS A 177 -11.39 -6.29 -12.16
CA LYS A 177 -12.85 -6.12 -12.21
C LYS A 177 -13.55 -6.77 -11.02
N GLY A 178 -14.66 -6.20 -10.58
CA GLY A 178 -15.50 -6.77 -9.50
C GLY A 178 -15.04 -6.45 -8.08
N VAL A 179 -14.09 -5.51 -7.91
CA VAL A 179 -13.53 -5.12 -6.61
C VAL A 179 -13.21 -3.62 -6.60
N TRP A 180 -13.40 -2.95 -5.47
CA TRP A 180 -13.13 -1.52 -5.29
C TRP A 180 -11.63 -1.22 -5.23
N ARG A 181 -10.90 -1.98 -4.41
CA ARG A 181 -9.44 -1.92 -4.29
C ARG A 181 -8.86 -3.30 -4.11
N VAL A 182 -7.64 -3.51 -4.59
CA VAL A 182 -6.81 -4.67 -4.25
C VAL A 182 -5.56 -4.17 -3.57
N CYS A 183 -5.35 -4.51 -2.31
CA CYS A 183 -4.14 -4.14 -1.56
C CYS A 183 -3.13 -5.28 -1.63
N THR A 184 -1.90 -4.95 -2.05
CA THR A 184 -0.79 -5.89 -2.17
C THR A 184 0.47 -5.38 -1.49
N GLY A 185 1.36 -6.31 -1.17
CA GLY A 185 2.69 -6.10 -0.64
C GLY A 185 3.76 -6.62 -1.60
N HIS A 186 4.75 -7.35 -1.07
CA HIS A 186 5.74 -8.20 -1.75
C HIS A 186 6.76 -7.49 -2.67
N THR A 187 6.27 -6.66 -3.61
CA THR A 187 7.11 -5.94 -4.54
C THR A 187 7.37 -4.55 -4.00
N TRP A 188 8.57 -4.38 -3.43
CA TRP A 188 9.02 -3.11 -2.90
C TRP A 188 8.92 -1.95 -3.89
N THR A 189 8.37 -0.83 -3.41
CA THR A 189 8.36 0.47 -4.06
C THR A 189 8.85 1.56 -3.08
N PRO A 190 9.51 2.64 -3.55
CA PRO A 190 10.04 3.68 -2.65
C PRO A 190 8.94 4.46 -1.92
N GLU A 191 7.78 4.60 -2.56
CA GLU A 191 6.54 5.15 -2.02
C GLU A 191 5.40 4.21 -2.42
N PRO A 192 4.26 4.19 -1.69
CA PRO A 192 3.14 3.36 -2.09
C PRO A 192 2.66 3.78 -3.47
N VAL A 193 2.17 2.83 -4.27
CA VAL A 193 1.79 3.08 -5.67
C VAL A 193 0.37 2.61 -5.94
N ARG A 194 -0.39 3.40 -6.70
CA ARG A 194 -1.68 2.99 -7.26
C ARG A 194 -1.55 2.64 -8.74
N LEU A 195 -2.03 1.46 -9.12
CA LEU A 195 -2.09 0.96 -10.49
C LEU A 195 -3.53 0.55 -10.79
N GLY A 196 -4.31 1.48 -11.34
CA GLY A 196 -5.75 1.31 -11.49
C GLY A 196 -6.44 1.27 -10.13
N ASN A 197 -7.05 0.14 -9.77
CA ASN A 197 -7.59 -0.09 -8.43
C ASN A 197 -6.67 -0.96 -7.54
N VAL A 198 -5.45 -1.28 -7.97
CA VAL A 198 -4.48 -2.03 -7.16
C VAL A 198 -3.56 -1.06 -6.41
N LEU A 199 -3.40 -1.27 -5.11
CA LEU A 199 -2.56 -0.49 -4.20
C LEU A 199 -1.36 -1.34 -3.77
N ALA A 200 -0.17 -0.99 -4.22
CA ALA A 200 1.08 -1.57 -3.76
C ALA A 200 1.55 -0.83 -2.49
N LEU A 201 1.63 -1.56 -1.38
CA LEU A 201 1.87 -1.01 -0.04
C LEU A 201 3.24 -1.36 0.54
N ASP A 202 4.03 -2.24 -0.09
CA ASP A 202 5.36 -2.55 0.42
C ASP A 202 6.35 -1.42 0.13
N CYS A 203 6.61 -0.61 1.16
CA CYS A 203 7.64 0.42 1.14
C CYS A 203 8.83 0.07 2.05
N THR A 204 8.82 -1.09 2.70
CA THR A 204 9.79 -1.41 3.76
C THR A 204 11.15 -1.82 3.23
N GLY A 205 11.19 -2.42 2.03
CA GLY A 205 12.40 -2.94 1.42
C GLY A 205 13.04 -4.06 2.23
N GLY A 206 12.24 -4.70 3.11
CA GLY A 206 12.73 -5.71 4.03
C GLY A 206 13.44 -5.19 5.28
N GLY A 207 13.22 -3.94 5.72
CA GLY A 207 13.62 -3.54 7.07
C GLY A 207 13.74 -2.05 7.34
N GLU A 208 14.16 -1.25 6.35
CA GLU A 208 14.59 0.14 6.56
C GLU A 208 13.53 1.17 6.19
N GLY A 209 12.68 0.87 5.20
CA GLY A 209 11.65 1.78 4.74
C GLY A 209 10.44 1.87 5.67
N PRO A 210 9.58 2.88 5.47
CA PRO A 210 8.40 3.09 6.31
C PRO A 210 7.30 2.08 5.99
N LEU A 211 6.37 1.90 6.93
CA LEU A 211 5.14 1.13 6.69
C LEU A 211 4.08 2.04 6.05
N ALA A 212 3.55 1.61 4.90
CA ALA A 212 2.36 2.20 4.31
C ALA A 212 1.10 1.54 4.89
N VAL A 213 0.12 2.37 5.25
CA VAL A 213 -1.15 1.95 5.85
C VAL A 213 -2.30 2.56 5.07
N TYR A 214 -3.11 1.74 4.42
CA TYR A 214 -4.33 2.14 3.75
C TYR A 214 -5.52 2.08 4.72
N CYS A 215 -6.24 3.20 4.89
CA CYS A 215 -7.50 3.24 5.61
C CYS A 215 -8.66 3.01 4.63
N VAL A 216 -9.38 1.91 4.78
CA VAL A 216 -10.46 1.50 3.87
C VAL A 216 -11.58 2.52 3.83
N GLN A 217 -12.02 3.00 5.01
CA GLN A 217 -13.15 3.92 5.14
C GLN A 217 -12.82 5.32 4.58
N ALA A 218 -11.57 5.76 4.74
CA ALA A 218 -11.11 7.05 4.21
C ALA A 218 -10.64 6.97 2.75
N ASP A 219 -10.50 5.77 2.20
CA ASP A 219 -9.83 5.49 0.92
C ASP A 219 -8.50 6.26 0.77
N THR A 220 -7.69 6.26 1.83
CA THR A 220 -6.47 7.07 1.92
C THR A 220 -5.31 6.22 2.44
N ILE A 221 -4.15 6.33 1.78
CA ILE A 221 -2.90 5.73 2.26
C ILE A 221 -2.20 6.73 3.17
N TYR A 222 -1.61 6.22 4.25
CA TYR A 222 -0.80 6.96 5.19
C TYR A 222 0.60 6.34 5.28
N VAL A 223 1.61 7.19 5.30
CA VAL A 223 3.00 6.81 5.57
C VAL A 223 3.46 7.67 6.74
N GLU A 224 3.92 7.01 7.81
CA GLU A 224 4.32 7.67 9.07
C GLU A 224 3.24 8.61 9.67
N GLY A 225 1.96 8.29 9.45
CA GLY A 225 0.81 9.06 9.92
C GLY A 225 0.44 10.27 9.05
N ARG A 226 1.13 10.48 7.92
CA ARG A 226 0.80 11.53 6.95
C ARG A 226 0.07 10.91 5.75
N PRO A 227 -1.03 11.53 5.28
CA PRO A 227 -1.69 11.05 4.08
C PRO A 227 -0.75 11.18 2.88
N VAL A 228 -0.63 10.11 2.10
CA VAL A 228 0.06 10.08 0.83
C VAL A 228 -0.98 10.20 -0.26
N SER A 229 -0.86 11.24 -1.07
CA SER A 229 -1.71 11.38 -2.24
C SER A 229 -1.04 10.68 -3.41
N LEU A 230 -1.46 9.45 -3.69
CA LEU A 230 -0.92 8.61 -4.76
C LEU A 230 -1.20 9.17 -6.17
N ASP A 231 -2.23 10.00 -6.26
CA ASP A 231 -2.87 10.36 -7.52
C ASP A 231 -3.31 11.83 -7.51
N GLN A 232 -2.46 12.79 -7.10
CA GLN A 232 -2.92 14.19 -7.14
C GLN A 232 -3.36 14.63 -8.55
N SER A 233 -2.72 14.11 -9.61
CA SER A 233 -3.14 14.37 -10.99
C SER A 233 -4.41 13.62 -11.38
N GLU A 234 -4.56 12.35 -11.01
CA GLU A 234 -5.74 11.53 -11.38
C GLU A 234 -6.95 11.92 -10.52
N ALA A 235 -6.76 12.20 -9.23
CA ALA A 235 -7.77 12.76 -8.33
C ALA A 235 -8.19 14.19 -8.73
N VAL A 236 -7.26 15.04 -9.21
CA VAL A 236 -7.67 16.33 -9.80
C VAL A 236 -8.49 16.09 -11.06
N THR A 237 -8.14 15.11 -11.89
CA THR A 237 -8.89 14.79 -13.11
C THR A 237 -10.30 14.26 -12.78
N GLU A 238 -10.43 13.30 -11.87
CA GLU A 238 -11.72 12.76 -11.41
C GLU A 238 -12.59 13.87 -10.77
N LEU A 239 -12.00 14.73 -9.93
CA LEU A 239 -12.73 15.85 -9.32
C LEU A 239 -13.16 16.92 -10.35
N LEU A 240 -12.37 17.13 -11.41
CA LEU A 240 -12.73 18.02 -12.51
C LEU A 240 -13.90 17.46 -13.32
N ASP A 241 -13.90 16.17 -13.61
CA ASP A 241 -15.01 15.49 -14.30
C ASP A 241 -16.31 15.53 -13.46
N GLU A 242 -16.22 15.27 -12.15
CA GLU A 242 -17.37 15.40 -11.22
C GLU A 242 -17.91 16.84 -11.19
N LEU A 243 -17.02 17.84 -11.14
CA LEU A 243 -17.41 19.26 -11.17
C LEU A 243 -18.08 19.63 -12.50
N GLU A 244 -17.57 19.14 -13.62
CA GLU A 244 -18.16 19.39 -14.95
C GLU A 244 -19.58 18.82 -15.03
N GLN A 245 -19.81 17.60 -14.54
CA GLN A 245 -21.14 17.00 -14.46
C GLN A 245 -22.08 17.79 -13.55
N ALA A 246 -21.62 18.20 -12.37
CA ALA A 246 -22.40 19.00 -11.43
C ALA A 246 -22.83 20.36 -12.03
N LEU A 247 -21.91 21.04 -12.72
CA LEU A 247 -22.19 22.29 -13.44
C LEU A 247 -23.18 22.07 -14.60
N GLY A 248 -23.07 20.95 -15.31
CA GLY A 248 -24.02 20.53 -16.34
C GLY A 248 -25.44 20.39 -15.80
N HIS A 249 -25.60 19.68 -14.67
CA HIS A 249 -26.89 19.51 -13.98
C HIS A 249 -27.43 20.84 -13.45
N LEU A 250 -26.58 21.68 -12.86
CA LEU A 250 -26.98 23.00 -12.38
C LEU A 250 -27.52 23.88 -13.51
N LYS A 251 -26.82 23.90 -14.65
CA LYS A 251 -27.23 24.65 -15.85
C LYS A 251 -28.59 24.18 -16.37
N ALA A 252 -28.80 22.87 -16.48
CA ALA A 252 -30.08 22.30 -16.92
C ALA A 252 -31.24 22.66 -15.96
N THR A 253 -30.99 22.55 -14.65
CA THR A 253 -31.99 22.81 -13.60
C THR A 253 -32.35 24.30 -13.52
N THR A 254 -31.36 25.18 -13.69
CA THR A 254 -31.57 26.64 -13.74
C THR A 254 -32.40 27.04 -14.95
N ASN A 255 -32.10 26.49 -16.13
CA ASN A 255 -32.89 26.73 -17.35
C ASN A 255 -34.34 26.24 -17.22
N ALA A 256 -34.59 25.24 -16.38
CA ALA A 256 -35.92 24.73 -16.08
C ALA A 256 -36.66 25.50 -14.96
N ASN A 257 -36.11 26.63 -14.46
CA ASN A 257 -36.66 27.46 -13.38
C ASN A 257 -36.91 26.73 -12.05
N LYS A 258 -36.16 25.66 -11.78
CA LYS A 258 -36.26 24.85 -10.55
C LYS A 258 -35.40 25.40 -9.42
N LEU A 259 -35.87 26.51 -8.80
CA LEU A 259 -35.06 27.35 -7.90
C LEU A 259 -34.45 26.63 -6.68
N ILE A 260 -35.20 25.74 -6.01
CA ILE A 260 -34.72 25.04 -4.80
C ILE A 260 -33.65 24.00 -5.15
N GLU A 261 -33.88 23.25 -6.23
CA GLU A 261 -32.93 22.22 -6.69
C GLU A 261 -31.66 22.86 -7.27
N SER A 262 -31.77 24.03 -7.94
CA SER A 262 -30.61 24.79 -8.40
C SER A 262 -29.76 25.33 -7.24
N GLN A 263 -30.37 25.74 -6.11
CA GLN A 263 -29.61 26.17 -4.94
C GLN A 263 -28.79 25.03 -4.32
N ARG A 264 -29.38 23.83 -4.21
CA ARG A 264 -28.67 22.64 -3.71
C ARG A 264 -27.49 22.27 -4.61
N LEU A 265 -27.73 22.19 -5.92
CA LEU A 265 -26.69 21.87 -6.92
C LEU A 265 -25.59 22.94 -7.00
N SER A 266 -25.93 24.21 -6.78
CA SER A 266 -24.94 25.28 -6.72
C SER A 266 -24.01 25.15 -5.52
N HIS A 267 -24.53 24.70 -4.37
CA HIS A 267 -23.71 24.44 -3.19
C HIS A 267 -22.78 23.24 -3.41
N GLU A 268 -23.32 22.16 -4.00
CA GLU A 268 -22.57 20.94 -4.35
C GLU A 268 -21.42 21.25 -5.33
N ALA A 269 -21.67 22.06 -6.37
CA ALA A 269 -20.64 22.52 -7.30
C ALA A 269 -19.57 23.40 -6.64
N ASP A 270 -19.96 24.26 -5.70
CA ASP A 270 -19.01 25.13 -4.98
C ASP A 270 -18.09 24.33 -4.03
N GLU A 271 -18.61 23.30 -3.37
CA GLU A 271 -17.78 22.39 -2.57
C GLU A 271 -16.81 21.58 -3.43
N LEU A 272 -17.27 21.06 -4.58
CA LEU A 272 -16.41 20.38 -5.55
C LEU A 272 -15.31 21.31 -6.07
N ALA A 273 -15.64 22.55 -6.43
CA ALA A 273 -14.67 23.54 -6.90
C ALA A 273 -13.60 23.87 -5.84
N ARG A 274 -14.01 23.99 -4.56
CA ARG A 274 -13.07 24.18 -3.44
C ARG A 274 -12.12 22.98 -3.30
N ARG A 275 -12.64 21.75 -3.39
CA ARG A 275 -11.84 20.52 -3.35
C ARG A 275 -10.85 20.43 -4.50
N VAL A 276 -11.29 20.69 -5.74
CA VAL A 276 -10.40 20.77 -6.92
C VAL A 276 -9.27 21.77 -6.69
N ASN A 277 -9.59 22.98 -6.22
CA ASN A 277 -8.58 24.03 -6.00
C ASN A 277 -7.56 23.64 -4.92
N THR A 278 -8.00 23.05 -3.80
CA THR A 278 -7.07 22.57 -2.77
C THR A 278 -6.16 21.46 -3.30
N THR A 279 -6.70 20.46 -3.99
CA THR A 279 -5.90 19.35 -4.55
C THR A 279 -4.94 19.86 -5.64
N TRP A 280 -5.37 20.80 -6.49
CA TRP A 280 -4.52 21.44 -7.49
C TRP A 280 -3.38 22.27 -6.89
N GLN A 281 -3.62 22.99 -5.79
CA GLN A 281 -2.57 23.78 -5.12
C GLN A 281 -1.46 22.87 -4.57
N THR A 282 -1.82 21.72 -4.02
CA THR A 282 -0.86 20.71 -3.57
C THR A 282 -0.08 20.15 -4.77
N LEU A 283 -0.77 19.79 -5.86
CA LEU A 283 -0.14 19.21 -7.06
C LEU A 283 0.84 20.19 -7.71
N ARG A 284 0.44 21.46 -7.77
CA ARG A 284 1.25 22.55 -8.33
C ARG A 284 2.56 22.74 -7.56
N SER A 285 2.55 22.54 -6.25
CA SER A 285 3.75 22.60 -5.42
C SER A 285 4.72 21.45 -5.77
N GLU A 286 4.21 20.25 -5.96
CA GLU A 286 4.99 19.04 -6.30
C GLU A 286 5.56 19.08 -7.73
N ILE A 287 4.77 19.52 -8.71
CA ILE A 287 5.24 19.76 -10.09
C ILE A 287 6.31 20.85 -10.09
N GLY A 288 6.13 21.90 -9.29
CA GLY A 288 7.09 22.99 -9.17
C GLY A 288 8.47 22.54 -8.67
N GLU A 289 8.51 21.68 -7.66
CA GLU A 289 9.77 21.12 -7.14
C GLU A 289 10.39 20.10 -8.11
N SER A 290 9.58 19.25 -8.75
CA SER A 290 10.06 18.28 -9.75
C SER A 290 10.66 18.97 -10.98
N GLN A 291 10.02 20.05 -11.47
CA GLN A 291 10.53 20.83 -12.60
C GLN A 291 11.82 21.58 -12.23
N LYS A 292 11.93 22.10 -11.00
CA LYS A 292 13.17 22.72 -10.51
C LYS A 292 14.31 21.71 -10.45
N LEU A 293 14.05 20.48 -10.00
CA LEU A 293 15.04 19.40 -9.97
C LEU A 293 15.47 18.99 -11.38
N LEU A 294 14.52 18.78 -12.30
CA LEU A 294 14.81 18.46 -13.71
C LEU A 294 15.62 19.57 -14.39
N ASN A 295 15.25 20.84 -14.21
CA ASN A 295 16.00 21.97 -14.74
C ASN A 295 17.41 22.05 -14.13
N ALA A 296 17.56 21.73 -12.84
CA ALA A 296 18.85 21.70 -12.17
C ALA A 296 19.75 20.56 -12.68
N LEU A 297 19.20 19.35 -12.88
CA LEU A 297 19.90 18.21 -13.47
C LEU A 297 20.28 18.47 -14.92
N HIS A 298 19.40 19.12 -15.70
CA HIS A 298 19.73 19.54 -17.06
C HIS A 298 20.86 20.58 -17.07
N GLY A 299 20.79 21.60 -16.20
CA GLY A 299 21.88 22.56 -16.02
C GLY A 299 23.20 21.90 -15.65
N LEU A 300 23.16 20.84 -14.84
CA LEU A 300 24.33 20.04 -14.49
C LEU A 300 24.91 19.26 -15.67
N SER A 301 24.06 18.73 -16.55
CA SER A 301 24.48 18.02 -17.78
C SER A 301 25.20 18.91 -18.80
N LEU A 302 24.99 20.23 -18.72
CA LEU A 302 25.59 21.22 -19.62
C LEU A 302 26.95 21.76 -19.10
N LEU A 303 27.35 21.40 -17.88
CA LEU A 303 28.58 21.85 -17.23
C LEU A 303 29.66 20.76 -17.28
N THR A 304 30.94 21.15 -17.29
CA THR A 304 32.09 20.24 -17.26
C THR A 304 33.15 20.70 -16.26
N GLY A 305 33.99 19.76 -15.80
CA GLY A 305 35.08 20.00 -14.84
C GLY A 305 34.60 20.55 -13.50
N GLU A 306 35.40 21.41 -12.88
CA GLU A 306 35.16 21.99 -11.54
C GLU A 306 33.79 22.68 -11.40
N ARG A 307 33.25 23.25 -12.48
CA ARG A 307 31.93 23.90 -12.46
C ARG A 307 30.78 22.90 -12.30
N ARG A 308 30.94 21.68 -12.84
CA ARG A 308 29.96 20.59 -12.68
C ARG A 308 30.00 20.05 -11.26
N GLU A 309 31.21 19.86 -10.70
CA GLU A 309 31.40 19.40 -9.33
C GLU A 309 30.81 20.39 -8.32
N ALA A 310 31.10 21.69 -8.47
CA ALA A 310 30.54 22.73 -7.60
C ALA A 310 29.00 22.78 -7.65
N LYS A 311 28.41 22.63 -8.84
CA LYS A 311 26.94 22.60 -9.01
C LYS A 311 26.32 21.33 -8.41
N LEU A 312 27.02 20.21 -8.48
CA LEU A 312 26.57 18.95 -7.90
C LEU A 312 26.57 18.99 -6.38
N GLU A 313 27.61 19.56 -5.76
CA GLU A 313 27.68 19.76 -4.31
C GLU A 313 26.62 20.75 -3.81
N GLU A 314 26.35 21.84 -4.57
CA GLU A 314 25.24 22.76 -4.27
C GLU A 314 23.89 22.02 -4.26
N LEU A 315 23.65 21.13 -5.22
CA LEU A 315 22.42 20.36 -5.31
C LEU A 315 22.31 19.30 -4.20
N LYS A 316 23.40 18.63 -3.84
CA LYS A 316 23.42 17.72 -2.69
C LYS A 316 23.07 18.45 -1.40
N PHE A 317 23.70 19.60 -1.15
CA PHE A 317 23.41 20.41 0.04
C PHE A 317 21.94 20.85 0.10
N LYS A 318 21.38 21.26 -1.03
CA LYS A 318 19.97 21.65 -1.12
C LYS A 318 19.00 20.48 -0.84
N HIS A 319 19.43 19.26 -1.13
CA HIS A 319 18.66 18.03 -0.95
C HIS A 319 19.18 17.16 0.21
N ALA A 320 19.93 17.75 1.15
CA ALA A 320 20.58 17.02 2.23
C ALA A 320 19.57 16.26 3.10
N GLY A 321 19.87 15.00 3.41
CA GLY A 321 19.00 14.10 4.16
C GLY A 321 17.82 13.53 3.37
N THR A 322 17.80 13.70 2.04
CA THR A 322 16.76 13.15 1.16
C THR A 322 17.33 12.10 0.19
N GLN A 323 16.46 11.27 -0.39
CA GLN A 323 16.90 10.26 -1.39
C GLN A 323 17.55 10.88 -2.64
N ILE A 324 17.23 12.14 -2.95
CA ILE A 324 17.83 12.88 -4.08
C ILE A 324 19.32 13.12 -3.84
N GLU A 325 19.76 13.37 -2.60
CA GLU A 325 21.19 13.48 -2.26
C GLU A 325 21.92 12.16 -2.54
N GLY A 326 21.30 11.03 -2.19
CA GLY A 326 21.85 9.69 -2.46
C GLY A 326 22.01 9.39 -3.95
N LEU A 327 21.05 9.82 -4.78
CA LEU A 327 21.13 9.70 -6.24
C LEU A 327 22.15 10.67 -6.86
N LEU A 328 22.21 11.91 -6.38
CA LEU A 328 23.19 12.92 -6.82
C LEU A 328 24.62 12.52 -6.45
N SER A 329 24.81 11.82 -5.34
CA SER A 329 26.13 11.33 -4.91
C SER A 329 26.71 10.26 -5.84
N ARG A 330 25.86 9.44 -6.46
CA ARG A 330 26.27 8.42 -7.45
C ARG A 330 26.63 8.98 -8.82
N LEU A 331 26.41 10.27 -9.08
CA LEU A 331 26.77 10.92 -10.36
C LEU A 331 28.24 11.37 -10.41
N LEU A 332 28.99 11.27 -9.30
CA LEU A 332 30.44 11.54 -9.21
C LEU A 332 31.31 10.27 -9.22
N ASP A 333 30.72 9.09 -9.01
CA ASP A 333 31.41 7.80 -9.09
C ASP A 333 31.46 7.29 -10.54
#